data_AF-A0A940SHB9-F1
#
_entry.id   AF-A0A940SHB9-F1
#
_cell.length_a   1.000
_cell.length_b   1.000
_cell.length_c   1.000
_cell.angle_alpha   90.00
_cell.angle_beta   90.00
_cell.angle_gamma   90.00
#
_symmetry.space_group_name_H-M   'P 1'
#
loop_
_entity.id
_entity.type
_entity.pdbx_description
1 polymer ?
#
loop_
_entity_poly.entity_id
_entity_poly.type
_entity_poly.pdbx_seq_one_letter_code
_entity_poly.pdbx_strand_id
1 'polypeptide(L)' 'MVVVHYLEKNVELLNQLHNSAPAVGDPVTIKGRKGKVLSVKEINDKHVHVQVELEVVKKTQLTAIEQKKKKR' A
#
# COMPACT_ATOMS: atom_id res chain seq x y z
N MET A 1 6.33 -2.18 -21.85
CA MET A 1 6.69 -2.31 -20.42
C MET A 1 6.93 -0.91 -19.87
N VAL A 2 6.32 -0.59 -18.74
CA VAL A 2 6.35 0.72 -18.09
C VAL A 2 6.86 0.57 -16.66
N VAL A 3 7.63 1.55 -16.18
CA VAL A 3 8.05 1.64 -14.79
C VAL A 3 6.96 2.33 -14.01
N VAL A 4 6.37 1.60 -13.08
CA VAL A 4 5.30 2.07 -12.19
C VAL A 4 5.92 2.47 -10.86
N HIS A 5 5.80 3.75 -10.54
CA HIS A 5 6.22 4.36 -9.27
C HIS A 5 5.01 4.50 -8.37
N TYR A 6 4.93 3.69 -7.30
CA TYR A 6 3.85 3.77 -6.33
C TYR A 6 4.17 4.82 -5.27
N LEU A 7 3.32 5.84 -5.15
CA LEU A 7 3.50 6.99 -4.28
C LEU A 7 2.34 7.11 -3.27
N GLU A 8 2.64 7.44 -2.02
CA GLU A 8 1.64 7.79 -1.01
C GLU A 8 2.03 9.14 -0.38
N LYS A 9 1.17 10.16 -0.48
CA LYS A 9 1.42 11.51 0.06
C LYS A 9 2.83 12.07 -0.28
N ASN A 10 3.24 11.91 -1.54
CA ASN A 10 4.55 12.30 -2.09
C ASN A 10 5.75 11.46 -1.60
N VAL A 11 5.52 10.34 -0.90
CA VAL A 11 6.55 9.38 -0.53
C VAL A 11 6.52 8.21 -1.50
N GLU A 12 7.68 7.88 -2.09
CA GLU A 12 7.82 6.74 -2.98
C GLU A 12 7.91 5.43 -2.18
N LEU A 13 6.95 4.54 -2.40
CA LEU A 13 6.82 3.29 -1.66
C LEU A 13 7.52 2.13 -2.36
N LEU A 14 7.36 2.03 -3.68
CA LEU A 14 7.79 0.89 -4.47
C LEU A 14 7.87 1.27 -5.95
N ASN A 15 8.94 0.83 -6.61
CA ASN A 15 9.11 0.97 -8.06
C ASN A 15 9.19 -0.42 -8.68
N GLN A 16 8.38 -0.66 -9.72
CA GLN A 16 8.36 -1.94 -10.42
C GLN A 16 8.17 -1.76 -11.92
N LEU A 17 8.79 -2.64 -12.70
CA LEU A 17 8.52 -2.75 -14.13
C LEU A 17 7.29 -3.63 -14.33
N HIS A 18 6.24 -3.08 -14.97
CA HIS A 18 5.02 -3.79 -15.31
C HIS A 18 4.78 -3.75 -16.83
N ASN A 19 3.93 -4.65 -17.32
CA ASN A 19 3.53 -4.63 -18.73
C ASN A 19 2.58 -3.46 -19.03
N SER A 20 1.69 -3.16 -18.09
CA SER A 20 0.73 -2.05 -18.13
C SER A 20 0.66 -1.33 -16.78
N ALA A 21 0.15 -0.11 -16.77
CA ALA A 21 -0.17 0.60 -15.53
C ALA A 21 -1.48 0.07 -14.90
N PRO A 22 -1.60 0.04 -13.56
CA PRO A 22 -2.85 -0.28 -12.88
C PRO A 22 -3.91 0.82 -13.08
N ALA A 23 -5.19 0.47 -12.95
CA ALA A 23 -6.29 1.41 -13.11
C ALA A 23 -6.68 2.09 -11.79
N VAL A 24 -7.38 3.23 -11.88
CA VAL A 24 -7.90 3.91 -10.70
C VAL A 24 -8.94 3.02 -10.01
N GLY A 25 -8.78 2.82 -8.71
CA GLY A 25 -9.65 1.98 -7.90
C GLY A 25 -9.19 0.54 -7.73
N ASP A 26 -8.16 0.11 -8.46
CA ASP A 26 -7.64 -1.26 -8.35
C ASP A 26 -7.09 -1.54 -6.94
N PRO A 27 -7.33 -2.74 -6.39
CA PRO A 27 -6.71 -3.19 -5.16
C PRO A 27 -5.24 -3.52 -5.42
N VAL A 28 -4.35 -2.96 -4.61
CA VAL A 28 -2.90 -3.19 -4.71
C VAL A 28 -2.35 -3.68 -3.38
N THR A 29 -1.35 -4.56 -3.44
CA THR A 29 -0.61 -4.98 -2.25
C THR A 29 0.84 -4.54 -2.40
N ILE A 30 1.25 -3.54 -1.62
CA ILE A 30 2.59 -2.94 -1.70
C ILE A 30 3.32 -3.30 -0.41
N LYS A 31 4.43 -4.04 -0.54
CA LYS A 31 5.28 -4.47 0.60
C LYS A 31 4.46 -5.14 1.72
N GLY A 32 3.52 -6.00 1.35
CA GLY A 32 2.65 -6.74 2.29
C GLY A 32 1.51 -5.92 2.92
N ARG A 33 1.33 -4.65 2.53
CA ARG A 33 0.21 -3.81 2.95
C ARG A 33 -0.81 -3.71 1.84
N LYS A 34 -2.09 -3.90 2.18
CA LYS A 34 -3.20 -3.69 1.25
C LYS A 34 -3.41 -2.18 1.06
N GLY A 35 -3.86 -1.82 -0.13
CA GLY A 35 -4.18 -0.45 -0.48
C GLY A 35 -4.99 -0.38 -1.76
N LYS A 36 -5.30 0.85 -2.15
CA LYS A 36 -6.11 1.16 -3.34
C LYS A 36 -5.44 2.23 -4.17
N VAL A 37 -5.54 2.12 -5.49
CA VAL A 37 -5.10 3.17 -6.42
C VAL A 37 -6.08 4.34 -6.39
N LEU A 38 -5.57 5.54 -6.10
CA LEU A 38 -6.34 6.79 -6.10
C LEU A 38 -6.22 7.54 -7.42
N SER A 39 -5.02 7.64 -7.97
CA SER A 39 -4.78 8.35 -9.23
C SER A 39 -3.58 7.77 -9.96
N VAL A 40 -3.60 7.91 -11.29
CA VAL A 40 -2.54 7.46 -12.19
C VAL A 40 -2.13 8.67 -13.02
N LYS A 41 -0.85 9.01 -12.97
CA LYS A 41 -0.27 10.13 -13.69
C LYS A 41 0.87 9.63 -14.57
N GLU A 42 0.68 9.71 -15.86
CA GLU A 42 1.73 9.45 -16.84
C GLU A 42 2.72 10.61 -16.81
N ILE A 43 3.99 10.31 -16.55
CA ILE A 43 5.05 11.32 -16.53
C ILE A 43 5.73 11.36 -17.89
N ASN A 44 6.17 10.18 -18.36
CA ASN A 44 6.83 9.98 -19.64
C ASN A 44 6.32 8.66 -20.27
N ASP A 45 6.66 8.40 -21.52
CA ASP A 45 6.29 7.16 -22.24
C ASP A 45 6.67 5.85 -21.53
N LYS A 46 7.66 5.91 -20.63
CA LYS A 46 8.18 4.76 -19.88
C LYS A 46 7.89 4.81 -18.39
N HIS A 47 7.43 5.94 -17.85
CA HIS A 47 7.30 6.15 -16.40
C HIS A 47 5.92 6.63 -16.03
N VAL A 48 5.30 5.92 -15.09
CA VAL A 48 3.96 6.22 -14.58
C VAL A 48 4.03 6.35 -13.06
N HIS A 49 3.47 7.44 -12.54
CA HIS A 49 3.29 7.66 -11.10
C HIS A 49 1.88 7.24 -10.70
N VAL A 50 1.79 6.33 -9.75
CA VAL A 50 0.51 5.81 -9.23
C VAL A 50 0.39 6.24 -7.79
N GLN A 51 -0.59 7.11 -7.50
CA GLN A 51 -0.92 7.43 -6.12
C GLN A 51 -1.77 6.33 -5.51
N VAL A 52 -1.34 5.86 -4.35
CA VAL A 52 -2.01 4.81 -3.59
C VAL A 52 -2.30 5.29 -2.18
N GLU A 53 -3.38 4.76 -1.62
CA GLU A 53 -3.70 4.87 -0.21
C GLU A 53 -3.56 3.48 0.43
N LEU A 54 -2.66 3.36 1.40
CA LEU A 54 -2.46 2.13 2.14
C LEU A 54 -3.40 2.05 3.34
N GLU A 55 -3.92 0.86 3.60
CA GLU A 55 -4.65 0.60 4.82
C GLU A 55 -3.69 0.66 6.02
N VAL A 56 -4.07 1.43 7.04
CA VAL A 56 -3.32 1.49 8.29
C VAL A 56 -3.38 0.12 8.95
N VAL A 57 -2.25 -0.58 9.00
CA VAL A 57 -2.09 -1.79 9.79
C VAL A 57 -2.22 -1.41 11.25
N LYS A 58 -3.44 -1.45 11.79
CA LYS A 58 -3.68 -1.38 13.22
C LYS A 58 -3.02 -2.62 13.82
N LYS A 59 -1.81 -2.47 14.35
CA LYS A 59 -1.26 -3.46 15.26
C LYS A 59 -2.27 -3.55 16.39
N THR A 60 -2.98 -4.67 16.49
CA THR A 60 -3.77 -4.97 17.68
C THR A 60 -2.80 -4.87 18.83
N GLN A 61 -2.90 -3.80 19.63
CA GLN A 61 -2.20 -3.76 20.89
C GLN A 61 -2.77 -4.94 21.66
N LEU A 62 -1.99 -6.02 21.76
CA LEU A 62 -2.25 -7.08 22.72
C LEU A 62 -2.23 -6.37 24.07
N THR A 63 -3.41 -5.98 24.51
CA THR A 63 -3.61 -5.38 25.82
C THR A 63 -3.24 -6.50 26.77
N ALA A 64 -2.07 -6.39 27.38
CA ALA A 64 -1.58 -7.28 28.42
C ALA A 64 -2.44 -7.13 29.67
N ILE A 65 -3.74 -7.45 29.58
CA ILE A 65 -4.71 -7.32 30.68
C ILE A 65 -5.80 -8.40 30.52
N GLU A 66 -5.42 -9.67 30.60
CA GLU A 66 -6.26 -10.65 31.29
C GLU A 66 -5.47 -11.21 32.49
N GLN A 67 -5.38 -10.29 33.45
CA GLN A 67 -5.44 -10.51 34.88
C GLN A 67 -5.86 -11.94 35.32
N LYS A 68 -4.96 -12.61 36.04
CA LYS A 68 -5.22 -13.17 37.37
C LYS A 68 -6.62 -13.80 37.59
N LYS A 69 -6.92 -14.95 36.98
CA LYS A 69 -7.89 -15.94 37.50
C LYS A 69 -7.40 -17.33 37.06
N LYS A 70 -7.08 -18.30 37.92
CA LYS A 70 -7.77 -18.79 39.11
C LYS A 70 -6.78 -19.27 40.18
N LYS A 71 -7.08 -18.96 41.45
CA LYS A 71 -6.74 -19.81 42.60
C LYS A 71 -7.37 -21.19 42.40
N ARG A 72 -6.59 -22.27 42.53
CA ARG A 72 -6.95 -23.43 43.35
C ARG A 72 -5.67 -24.13 43.81
#